data_AF-A0A8T6C2B6-F1
#
_entry.id   AF-A0A8T6C2B6-F1
#
_cell.length_a   1.000
_cell.length_b   1.000
_cell.length_c   1.000
_cell.angle_alpha   90.00
_cell.angle_beta   90.00
_cell.angle_gamma   90.00
#
_symmetry.space_group_name_H-M   'P 1'
#
loop_
_entity.id
_entity.type
_entity.pdbx_description
1 polymer ?
#
loop_
_entity_poly.entity_id
_entity_poly.type
_entity_poly.pdbx_seq_one_letter_code
_entity_poly.pdbx_strand_id
1 'polypeptide(L)'
;MSSLVTSHAQSSQGWGCDLANSYEGREQESTGTWQVQEAKARFSELLETSLRDGPQVVTRRGVETAVIVPYAEWQRIKKPRYRNVKEWLLAPEARTDDLVPERLDWELGSPPRFD
;
A
#
# COMPACT_ATOMS: atom_id res chain seq x y z
N MET A 1 48.39 -26.63 -9.98
CA MET A 1 48.48 -26.80 -8.52
C MET A 1 47.34 -26.01 -7.92
N SER A 2 46.23 -26.69 -7.63
CA SER A 2 45.68 -26.88 -6.28
C SER A 2 45.09 -25.58 -5.71
N SER A 3 43.76 -25.41 -5.78
CA SER A 3 42.76 -25.93 -4.83
C SER A 3 42.56 -24.98 -3.64
N LEU A 4 41.42 -24.28 -3.61
CA LEU A 4 40.27 -24.45 -2.70
C LEU A 4 40.30 -23.35 -1.62
N VAL A 5 39.41 -22.35 -1.66
CA VAL A 5 38.03 -22.34 -1.12
C VAL A 5 37.95 -22.81 0.33
N THR A 6 37.43 -21.94 1.20
CA THR A 6 36.29 -22.16 2.14
C THR A 6 36.06 -20.81 2.87
N SER A 7 35.02 -20.05 2.51
CA SER A 7 33.69 -19.98 3.14
C SER A 7 33.68 -19.32 4.53
N HIS A 8 32.84 -18.29 4.69
CA HIS A 8 31.77 -18.10 5.69
C HIS A 8 31.06 -16.80 5.27
N ALA A 9 29.88 -16.84 4.63
CA ALA A 9 28.56 -17.06 5.20
C ALA A 9 28.10 -15.93 6.17
N GLN A 10 27.33 -14.99 5.58
CA GLN A 10 25.98 -14.58 5.99
C GLN A 10 25.78 -13.42 6.99
N SER A 11 24.75 -12.61 6.64
CA SER A 11 23.80 -11.89 7.53
C SER A 11 24.22 -10.46 7.89
N SER A 12 23.39 -9.41 7.89
CA SER A 12 21.97 -9.18 7.58
C SER A 12 21.66 -7.72 7.95
N GLN A 13 20.88 -7.02 7.11
CA GLN A 13 20.11 -5.76 7.35
C GLN A 13 20.90 -4.45 7.49
N GLY A 14 20.62 -3.36 6.78
CA GLY A 14 19.51 -3.04 5.89
C GLY A 14 18.34 -2.37 6.60
N TRP A 15 18.44 -1.08 6.91
CA TRP A 15 17.30 -0.16 7.10
C TRP A 15 17.69 1.24 6.61
N GLY A 16 17.78 1.40 5.29
CA GLY A 16 17.69 2.72 4.66
C GLY A 16 16.21 3.10 4.61
N CYS A 17 15.79 4.08 5.40
CA CYS A 17 14.45 4.65 5.33
C CYS A 17 14.35 5.58 4.11
N ASP A 18 14.41 5.01 2.91
CA ASP A 18 13.88 5.64 1.70
C ASP A 18 12.36 5.41 1.66
N LEU A 19 11.62 6.16 2.49
CA LEU A 19 10.16 6.27 2.38
C LEU A 19 9.77 7.38 1.39
N ALA A 20 10.51 7.48 0.28
CA ALA A 20 10.11 8.24 -0.89
C ALA A 20 9.58 7.24 -1.92
N ASN A 21 8.30 7.36 -2.29
CA ASN A 21 7.61 6.58 -3.32
C ASN A 21 7.51 5.07 -3.11
N SER A 22 6.71 4.65 -2.13
CA SER A 22 6.11 3.30 -2.12
C SER A 22 4.66 3.26 -2.64
N TYR A 23 4.24 4.28 -3.40
CA TYR A 23 2.96 4.27 -4.15
C TYR A 23 3.14 4.26 -5.67
N GLU A 24 4.37 4.04 -6.14
CA GLU A 24 4.65 3.74 -7.53
C GLU A 24 4.55 2.21 -7.67
N GLY A 25 3.36 1.71 -8.02
CA GLY A 25 3.17 0.26 -8.18
C GLY A 25 1.76 -0.30 -8.01
N ARG A 26 0.70 0.40 -8.45
CA ARG A 26 -0.47 -0.31 -8.99
C ARG A 26 -0.39 -0.17 -10.50
N GLU A 27 0.40 -1.06 -11.10
CA GLU A 27 0.37 -1.34 -12.53
C GLU A 27 -1.08 -1.56 -12.93
N GLN A 28 -1.62 -0.55 -13.61
CA GLN A 28 -2.67 -0.63 -14.62
C GLN A 28 -3.56 -1.89 -14.51
N GLU A 29 -4.44 -1.88 -13.52
CA GLU A 29 -5.64 -2.73 -13.51
C GLU A 29 -6.36 -2.48 -14.84
N SER A 30 -6.81 -3.53 -15.52
CA SER A 30 -7.37 -3.48 -16.89
C SER A 30 -8.70 -2.72 -16.95
N THR A 31 -8.64 -1.41 -16.78
CA THR A 31 -9.77 -0.51 -16.82
C THR A 31 -10.14 -0.29 -18.28
N GLY A 32 -11.19 -0.98 -18.74
CA GLY A 32 -11.76 -0.74 -20.05
C GLY A 32 -12.30 0.68 -20.16
N THR A 33 -12.20 1.27 -21.35
CA THR A 33 -12.64 2.65 -21.62
C THR A 33 -13.83 2.63 -22.56
N TRP A 34 -14.92 3.29 -22.16
CA TRP A 34 -16.19 3.33 -22.87
C TRP A 34 -16.55 4.77 -23.25
N GLN A 35 -16.99 5.01 -24.49
CA GLN A 35 -17.64 6.29 -24.82
C GLN A 35 -19.02 6.34 -24.16
N VAL A 36 -19.46 7.52 -23.73
CA VAL A 36 -20.77 7.69 -23.06
C VAL A 36 -21.96 7.14 -23.87
N GLN A 37 -21.89 7.18 -25.20
CA GLN A 37 -22.94 6.64 -26.06
C GLN A 37 -22.95 5.11 -26.07
N GLU A 38 -21.78 4.49 -26.09
CA GLU A 38 -21.63 3.04 -26.02
C GLU A 38 -22.06 2.52 -24.64
N ALA A 39 -21.63 3.20 -23.57
CA ALA A 39 -22.04 2.90 -22.20
C ALA A 39 -23.57 2.95 -22.04
N LYS A 40 -24.24 3.90 -22.69
CA LYS A 40 -25.71 4.00 -22.68
C LYS A 40 -26.37 2.84 -23.44
N ALA A 41 -25.81 2.45 -24.58
CA ALA A 41 -26.36 1.37 -25.41
C ALA A 41 -26.13 -0.02 -24.82
N ARG A 42 -25.02 -0.21 -24.10
CA ARG A 42 -24.54 -1.51 -23.58
C ARG A 42 -24.33 -1.48 -22.07
N PHE A 43 -25.19 -0.77 -21.34
CA PHE A 43 -24.99 -0.53 -19.91
C PHE A 43 -24.88 -1.81 -19.08
N SER A 44 -25.69 -2.83 -19.40
CA SER A 44 -25.62 -4.13 -18.72
C SER A 44 -24.26 -4.80 -18.89
N GLU A 45 -23.68 -4.76 -20.09
CA GLU A 45 -22.36 -5.34 -20.35
C GLU A 45 -21.26 -4.55 -19.65
N LEU A 46 -21.34 -3.23 -19.68
CA LEU A 46 -20.42 -2.36 -18.95
C LEU A 46 -20.45 -2.67 -17.44
N LEU A 47 -21.64 -2.89 -16.87
CA LEU A 47 -21.81 -3.27 -15.47
C LEU A 47 -21.17 -4.65 -15.18
N GLU A 48 -21.49 -5.68 -15.97
CA GLU A 48 -20.89 -7.02 -15.79
C GLU A 48 -19.37 -7.00 -15.94
N THR A 49 -18.86 -6.26 -16.91
CA THR A 49 -17.41 -6.04 -17.11
C THR A 49 -16.81 -5.38 -15.87
N SER A 50 -17.50 -4.41 -15.26
CA SER A 50 -17.01 -3.78 -14.04
C SER A 50 -16.91 -4.74 -12.85
N LEU A 51 -17.84 -5.70 -12.77
CA LEU A 51 -17.85 -6.72 -11.72
C LEU A 51 -16.78 -7.80 -11.93
N ARG A 52 -16.50 -8.15 -13.20
CA ARG A 52 -15.58 -9.22 -13.57
C ARG A 52 -14.13 -8.75 -13.69
N ASP A 53 -13.90 -7.64 -14.40
CA ASP A 53 -12.57 -7.19 -14.83
C ASP A 53 -12.09 -5.96 -14.05
N GLY A 54 -12.90 -5.47 -13.11
CA GLY A 54 -12.59 -4.30 -12.28
C GLY A 54 -13.12 -2.99 -12.87
N PRO A 55 -12.74 -1.84 -12.27
CA PRO A 55 -13.28 -0.53 -12.61
C PRO A 55 -13.28 -0.21 -14.11
N GLN A 56 -14.30 0.48 -14.61
CA GLN A 56 -14.45 0.83 -16.04
C GLN A 56 -14.61 2.34 -16.22
N VAL A 57 -13.82 2.95 -17.10
CA VAL A 57 -13.83 4.40 -17.35
C VAL A 57 -14.85 4.75 -18.42
N VAL A 58 -15.62 5.81 -18.17
CA VAL A 58 -16.56 6.40 -19.13
C VAL A 58 -16.03 7.76 -19.57
N THR A 59 -15.92 7.93 -20.88
CA THR A 59 -15.43 9.15 -21.52
C THR A 59 -16.54 9.92 -22.21
N ARG A 60 -16.41 11.24 -22.26
CA ARG A 60 -17.27 12.13 -23.07
C ARG A 60 -16.38 12.94 -23.99
N ARG A 61 -16.55 12.75 -25.31
CA ARG A 61 -15.73 13.42 -26.34
C ARG A 61 -14.22 13.14 -26.13
N GLY A 62 -13.89 11.89 -25.79
CA GLY A 62 -12.50 11.47 -25.54
C GLY A 62 -11.92 11.88 -24.18
N VAL A 63 -12.66 12.61 -23.35
CA VAL A 63 -12.20 13.02 -22.01
C VAL A 63 -12.79 12.10 -20.96
N GLU A 64 -11.95 11.52 -20.10
CA GLU A 64 -12.37 10.72 -18.94
C GLU A 64 -13.27 11.56 -18.02
N THR A 65 -14.50 11.10 -17.78
CA THR A 65 -15.52 11.90 -17.07
C THR A 65 -16.10 11.19 -15.86
N ALA A 66 -16.19 9.86 -15.90
CA ALA A 66 -16.69 9.05 -14.81
C ALA A 66 -16.03 7.67 -14.82
N VAL A 67 -16.16 6.95 -13.70
CA VAL A 67 -15.76 5.55 -13.57
C VAL A 67 -16.90 4.78 -12.93
N ILE A 68 -17.17 3.57 -13.44
CA ILE A 68 -18.04 2.60 -12.77
C ILE A 68 -17.16 1.68 -11.94
N VAL A 69 -17.47 1.61 -10.66
CA VAL A 69 -16.77 0.80 -9.66
C VAL A 69 -17.80 -0.10 -8.99
N PRO A 70 -17.52 -1.41 -8.84
CA PRO A 70 -18.37 -2.30 -8.04
C PRO A 70 -18.64 -1.72 -6.65
N TYR A 71 -19.88 -1.82 -6.19
CA TYR A 71 -20.27 -1.19 -4.92
C TYR A 71 -19.43 -1.66 -3.73
N ALA A 72 -19.11 -2.96 -3.66
CA ALA A 72 -18.27 -3.51 -2.59
C ALA A 72 -16.86 -2.89 -2.57
N GLU A 73 -16.31 -2.63 -3.74
CA GLU A 73 -15.01 -1.98 -3.89
C GLU A 73 -15.09 -0.49 -3.52
N TRP A 74 -16.12 0.21 -4.01
CA TRP A 74 -16.36 1.58 -3.59
C TRP A 74 -16.47 1.69 -2.08
N GLN A 75 -17.20 0.80 -1.42
CA GLN A 75 -17.30 0.74 0.04
C GLN A 75 -15.93 0.51 0.70
N ARG A 76 -15.09 -0.36 0.16
CA ARG A 76 -13.72 -0.59 0.66
C ARG A 76 -12.86 0.68 0.56
N ILE A 77 -12.98 1.43 -0.54
CA ILE A 77 -12.24 2.69 -0.76
C ILE A 77 -12.76 3.78 0.17
N LYS A 78 -14.09 3.87 0.33
CA LYS A 78 -14.77 4.91 1.11
C LYS A 78 -14.65 4.70 2.62
N LYS A 79 -14.39 3.46 3.06
CA LYS A 79 -14.04 3.18 4.46
C LYS A 79 -12.72 3.88 4.80
N PRO A 80 -12.68 4.70 5.86
CA PRO A 80 -11.43 5.30 6.30
C PRO A 80 -10.43 4.18 6.59
N ARG A 81 -9.26 4.26 5.96
CA ARG A 81 -8.20 3.24 6.09
C ARG A 81 -7.47 3.26 7.43
N TYR A 82 -7.96 4.02 8.41
CA TYR A 82 -7.25 4.22 9.66
C TYR A 82 -8.21 4.28 10.85
N ARG A 83 -7.94 3.44 11.86
CA ARG A 83 -7.78 3.99 13.22
C ARG A 83 -6.76 5.11 13.05
N ASN A 84 -7.17 6.36 13.19
CA ASN A 84 -6.25 7.47 12.99
C ASN A 84 -5.05 7.28 13.96
N VAL A 85 -3.81 7.58 13.56
CA VAL A 85 -2.63 7.33 14.41
C VAL A 85 -2.81 7.96 15.80
N LYS A 86 -3.51 9.10 15.87
CA LYS A 86 -3.88 9.73 17.14
C LYS A 86 -4.82 8.84 18.00
N GLU A 87 -5.84 8.22 17.46
CA GLU A 87 -6.79 7.31 18.14
C GLU A 87 -6.14 5.95 18.40
N TRP A 88 -5.16 5.58 17.58
CA TRP A 88 -4.24 4.49 17.87
C TRP A 88 -3.42 4.84 19.14
N LEU A 89 -2.78 6.01 19.21
CA LEU A 89 -1.94 6.42 20.34
C LEU A 89 -2.73 6.81 21.60
N LEU A 90 -3.95 7.31 21.45
CA LEU A 90 -4.84 7.75 22.54
C LEU A 90 -5.81 6.66 23.01
N ALA A 91 -5.65 5.42 22.54
CA ALA A 91 -6.46 4.31 23.02
C ALA A 91 -6.23 4.12 24.53
N PRO A 92 -7.29 3.86 25.31
CA PRO A 92 -7.18 3.69 26.76
C PRO A 92 -6.33 2.49 27.17
N GLU A 93 -6.20 1.50 26.28
CA GLU A 93 -5.30 0.36 26.47
C GLU A 93 -3.90 0.71 25.97
N ALA A 94 -2.91 0.58 26.86
CA ALA A 94 -1.51 0.64 26.49
C ALA A 94 -1.21 -0.46 25.46
N ARG A 95 -0.49 -0.11 24.39
CA ARG A 95 0.03 -1.10 23.42
C ARG A 95 1.51 -1.38 23.62
N THR A 96 2.02 -1.02 24.80
CA THR A 96 3.44 -1.04 25.14
C THR A 96 3.85 -2.30 25.88
N ASP A 97 2.91 -3.13 26.33
CA ASP A 97 3.19 -4.28 27.19
C ASP A 97 4.18 -5.28 26.56
N ASP A 98 4.22 -5.36 25.22
CA ASP A 98 5.16 -6.17 24.45
C ASP A 98 6.18 -5.37 23.61
N LEU A 99 6.12 -4.03 23.64
CA LEU A 99 7.00 -3.14 22.84
C LEU A 99 8.21 -2.62 23.60
N VAL A 100 8.27 -2.85 24.91
CA VAL A 100 9.46 -2.54 25.69
C VAL A 100 10.36 -3.77 25.59
N PRO A 101 11.36 -3.81 24.69
CA PRO A 101 12.36 -4.86 24.75
C PRO A 101 12.96 -4.86 26.16
N GLU A 102 13.39 -6.03 26.63
CA GLU A 102 14.25 -6.11 27.80
C GLU A 102 15.33 -5.06 27.63
N ARG A 103 15.45 -4.16 28.61
CA ARG A 103 16.39 -3.05 28.53
C ARG A 103 17.75 -3.67 28.33
N LEU A 104 18.21 -3.66 27.07
CA LEU A 104 19.55 -4.07 26.72
C LEU A 104 20.45 -3.19 27.56
N ASP A 105 21.27 -3.83 28.39
CA ASP A 105 22.42 -3.22 29.03
C ASP A 105 23.38 -2.85 27.91
N TRP A 106 23.03 -1.77 27.23
CA TRP A 106 24.00 -1.13 26.39
C TRP A 106 25.20 -0.85 27.28
N GLU A 107 26.34 -1.45 26.95
CA GLU A 107 27.60 -0.84 27.30
C GLU A 107 27.78 0.39 26.41
N LEU A 108 26.86 1.38 26.47
CA LEU A 108 27.16 2.71 25.91
C LEU A 108 28.39 3.17 26.69
N GLY A 109 29.52 3.11 26.00
CA GLY A 109 30.53 4.14 26.12
C GLY A 109 29.82 5.49 26.17
N SER A 110 30.22 6.30 27.15
CA SER A 110 29.75 7.64 27.50
C SER A 110 28.52 8.18 26.75
N PRO A 111 27.46 8.62 27.47
CA PRO A 111 26.26 9.17 26.83
C PRO A 111 26.63 10.22 25.78
N PRO A 112 25.91 10.27 24.65
CA PRO A 112 26.21 11.24 23.59
C PRO A 112 26.25 12.63 24.22
N ARG A 113 27.40 13.31 24.06
CA ARG A 113 27.49 14.73 24.38
C ARG A 113 26.67 15.45 23.31
N PHE A 114 25.57 16.06 23.74
CA PHE A 114 24.89 17.07 22.96
C PHE A 114 25.62 18.37 23.27
N ASP A 115 26.55 18.74 22.40
CA ASP A 115 27.19 20.05 22.41
C ASP A 115 26.22 21.16 21.98
#